data_AF-A0A6P7FLJ4-F1
#
_entry.id   AF-A0A6P7FLJ4-F1
#
_cell.length_a   1.000
_cell.length_b   1.000
_cell.length_c   1.000
_cell.angle_alpha   90.00
_cell.angle_beta   90.00
_cell.angle_gamma   90.00
#
_symmetry.space_group_name_H-M   'P 1'
#
loop_
_entity.id
_entity.type
_entity.pdbx_description
1 polymer ?
#
loop_
_entity_poly.entity_id
_entity_poly.type
_entity_poly.pdbx_seq_one_letter_code
_entity_poly.pdbx_strand_id
1 'polypeptide(L)'
;MKTVSVITFFVCIGLALSATLFNSENIPTPDRDEPSCEVCLLVVNFVKGYKNRGFSKNDIKQEKDHVCNLFLPDLKEICLQSYEDDVDFVYAEDDDKTVAEMCLDMKQCTSKKN
;
A
#
# COMPACT_ATOMS: atom_id res chain seq x y z
N MET A 1 26.58 -13.41 26.38
CA MET A 1 27.24 -14.70 26.08
C MET A 1 26.39 -15.79 26.73
N LYS A 2 25.61 -16.65 26.06
CA LYS A 2 25.63 -17.27 24.73
C LYS A 2 24.18 -17.74 24.48
N THR A 3 23.36 -17.23 23.56
CA THR A 3 23.37 -17.39 22.08
C THR A 3 23.88 -18.74 21.57
N VAL A 4 23.40 -19.89 22.07
CA VAL A 4 23.69 -21.19 21.40
C VAL A 4 22.54 -22.22 21.40
N SER A 5 21.55 -22.21 22.31
CA SER A 5 20.67 -23.39 22.45
C SER A 5 19.36 -23.43 21.65
N VAL A 6 18.94 -22.35 20.97
CA VAL A 6 17.62 -22.35 20.27
C VAL A 6 17.72 -22.74 18.79
N ILE A 7 18.92 -22.66 18.20
CA ILE A 7 19.12 -22.87 16.76
C ILE A 7 19.15 -24.37 16.40
N THR A 8 19.53 -25.25 17.32
CA THR A 8 19.67 -26.69 17.03
C THR A 8 18.35 -27.48 17.04
N PHE A 9 17.26 -26.96 17.59
CA PHE A 9 15.95 -27.63 17.55
C PHE A 9 15.17 -27.33 16.26
N PHE A 10 15.35 -26.16 15.66
CA PHE A 10 14.61 -25.78 14.44
C PHE A 10 15.15 -26.44 13.16
N VAL A 11 16.36 -26.99 13.18
CA VAL A 11 16.99 -27.57 11.97
C VAL A 11 16.40 -28.93 11.60
N CYS A 12 15.82 -29.69 12.55
CA CYS A 12 15.23 -31.01 12.22
C CYS A 12 13.71 -30.97 11.99
N ILE A 13 13.00 -29.94 12.45
CA ILE A 13 11.56 -29.77 12.17
C ILE A 13 11.35 -28.92 10.89
N GLY A 14 12.34 -28.10 10.50
CA GLY A 14 12.27 -27.19 9.36
C GLY A 14 12.28 -27.82 7.97
N LEU A 15 12.52 -29.14 7.83
CA LEU A 15 12.57 -29.81 6.52
C LEU A 15 11.32 -30.63 6.17
N ALA A 16 10.30 -30.69 7.03
CA ALA A 16 9.03 -31.34 6.71
C ALA A 16 7.80 -30.42 6.81
N LEU A 17 7.89 -29.27 7.49
CA LEU A 17 6.76 -28.34 7.67
C LEU A 17 6.83 -27.08 6.79
N SER A 18 7.91 -26.90 6.02
CA SER A 18 8.06 -25.72 5.15
C SER A 18 7.31 -25.83 3.80
N ALA A 19 6.66 -26.96 3.51
CA ALA A 19 5.98 -27.18 2.23
C ALA A 19 4.53 -26.66 2.16
N THR A 20 3.94 -26.13 3.24
CA THR A 20 2.51 -25.77 3.26
C THR A 20 2.17 -24.36 3.80
N LEU A 21 3.15 -23.49 4.04
CA LEU A 21 2.89 -22.10 4.51
C LEU A 21 3.34 -20.99 3.56
N PHE A 22 3.85 -21.29 2.36
CA PHE A 22 3.75 -20.34 1.25
C PHE A 22 2.46 -20.62 0.48
N ASN A 23 1.31 -20.51 1.16
CA ASN A 23 0.13 -20.09 0.42
C ASN A 23 0.41 -18.66 -0.01
N SER A 24 0.84 -18.50 -1.26
CA SER A 24 0.69 -17.24 -1.97
C SER A 24 -0.80 -16.95 -1.99
N GLU A 25 -1.30 -16.29 -0.95
CA GLU A 25 -2.56 -15.56 -1.06
C GLU A 25 -2.44 -14.75 -2.35
N ASN A 26 -3.44 -14.84 -3.23
CA ASN A 26 -3.44 -14.16 -4.51
C ASN A 26 -3.53 -12.65 -4.26
N ILE A 27 -2.46 -12.02 -3.76
CA ILE A 27 -2.36 -10.57 -3.63
C ILE A 27 -2.37 -10.05 -5.07
N PRO A 28 -3.44 -9.37 -5.49
CA PRO A 28 -3.52 -8.92 -6.86
C PRO A 28 -2.41 -7.89 -7.07
N THR A 29 -1.54 -8.15 -8.04
CA THR A 29 -0.48 -7.20 -8.37
C THR A 29 -1.09 -6.08 -9.21
N PRO A 30 -1.00 -4.82 -8.79
CA PRO A 30 -1.55 -3.71 -9.54
C PRO A 30 -0.79 -3.55 -10.87
N ASP A 31 -1.55 -3.44 -11.96
CA ASP A 31 -1.02 -3.03 -13.25
C ASP A 31 -0.73 -1.53 -13.21
N ARG A 32 0.55 -1.17 -13.36
CA ARG A 32 1.03 0.21 -13.23
C ARG A 32 1.05 0.96 -14.56
N ASP A 33 0.61 0.34 -15.64
CA ASP A 33 0.57 0.97 -16.95
C ASP A 33 -0.52 2.06 -17.02
N GLU A 34 -1.45 2.09 -16.06
CA GLU A 34 -2.46 3.13 -15.91
C GLU A 34 -1.95 4.31 -15.06
N PRO A 35 -1.97 5.56 -15.59
CA PRO A 35 -1.55 6.76 -14.85
C PRO A 35 -2.28 6.96 -13.51
N SER A 36 -3.57 6.60 -13.45
CA SER A 36 -4.36 6.62 -12.21
C SER A 36 -3.82 5.66 -11.16
N CYS A 37 -3.29 4.49 -11.58
CA CYS A 37 -2.75 3.52 -10.66
C CYS A 37 -1.46 4.03 -10.02
N GLU A 38 -0.57 4.64 -10.80
CA GLU A 38 0.66 5.22 -10.28
C GLU A 38 0.39 6.33 -9.27
N VAL A 39 -0.53 7.25 -9.59
CA VAL A 39 -0.97 8.32 -8.69
C VAL A 39 -1.55 7.74 -7.41
N CYS A 40 -2.46 6.77 -7.52
CA CYS A 40 -3.07 6.10 -6.38
C CYS A 40 -2.03 5.51 -5.44
N LEU A 41 -1.11 4.70 -5.97
CA LEU A 41 -0.12 3.99 -5.16
C LEU A 41 0.75 4.97 -4.38
N LEU A 42 1.10 6.12 -4.96
CA LEU A 42 1.90 7.14 -4.31
C LEU A 42 1.11 7.95 -3.29
N VAL A 43 -0.09 8.40 -3.64
CA VAL A 43 -0.96 9.19 -2.74
C VAL A 43 -1.40 8.34 -1.55
N VAL A 44 -1.94 7.14 -1.77
CA VAL A 44 -2.38 6.24 -0.69
C VAL A 44 -1.22 5.88 0.23
N ASN A 45 -0.03 5.62 -0.31
CA ASN A 45 1.15 5.36 0.51
C ASN A 45 1.53 6.57 1.38
N PHE A 46 1.47 7.78 0.81
CA PHE A 46 1.67 9.01 1.56
C PHE A 46 0.63 9.14 2.68
N VAL A 47 -0.67 9.08 2.35
CA VAL A 47 -1.76 9.26 3.32
C VAL A 47 -1.67 8.23 4.44
N LYS A 48 -1.46 6.95 4.11
CA LYS A 48 -1.32 5.89 5.12
C LYS A 48 -0.13 6.12 6.04
N GLY A 49 1.00 6.57 5.50
CA GLY A 49 2.18 6.93 6.29
C GLY A 49 1.91 8.04 7.31
N TYR A 50 1.10 9.05 6.95
CA TYR A 50 0.73 10.15 7.84
C TYR A 50 -0.39 9.74 8.82
N LYS A 51 -1.40 8.99 8.38
CA LYS A 51 -2.43 8.39 9.26
C LYS A 51 -1.77 7.61 10.38
N ASN A 52 -0.80 6.76 10.06
CA ASN A 52 -0.04 5.95 11.04
C ASN A 52 0.80 6.79 12.01
N ARG A 53 1.13 8.03 11.67
CA ARG A 53 1.82 8.99 12.55
C ARG A 53 0.85 9.84 13.38
N GLY A 54 -0.46 9.61 13.27
CA GLY A 54 -1.49 10.29 14.05
C GLY A 54 -1.95 11.61 13.47
N PHE A 55 -1.65 11.92 12.20
CA PHE A 55 -2.18 13.12 11.54
C PHE A 55 -3.68 12.98 11.33
N SER A 56 -4.42 14.10 11.45
CA SER A 56 -5.85 14.07 11.20
C SER A 56 -6.16 14.10 9.70
N LYS A 57 -7.33 13.59 9.33
CA LYS A 57 -7.84 13.64 7.95
C LYS A 57 -7.80 15.06 7.37
N ASN A 58 -8.14 16.06 8.19
CA ASN A 58 -8.18 17.46 7.75
C ASN A 58 -6.78 18.07 7.58
N ASP A 59 -5.79 17.64 8.37
CA ASP A 59 -4.41 18.08 8.19
C ASP A 59 -3.85 17.56 6.86
N ILE A 60 -4.09 16.28 6.55
CA ILE A 60 -3.62 15.69 5.30
C ILE A 60 -4.33 16.32 4.08
N LYS A 61 -5.63 16.60 4.15
CA LYS A 61 -6.33 17.28 3.04
C LYS A 61 -5.71 18.61 2.65
N GLN A 62 -5.11 19.33 3.60
CA GLN A 62 -4.43 20.61 3.33
C GLN A 62 -3.11 20.43 2.57
N GLU A 63 -2.53 19.22 2.57
CA GLU A 63 -1.30 18.90 1.84
C GLU A 63 -1.54 18.59 0.35
N LYS A 64 -2.78 18.66 -0.13
CA LYS A 64 -3.17 18.35 -1.52
C LYS A 64 -2.25 18.97 -2.56
N ASP A 65 -2.11 20.30 -2.52
CA ASP A 65 -1.28 21.00 -3.51
C ASP A 65 0.20 20.64 -3.35
N HIS A 66 0.68 20.48 -2.12
CA HIS A 66 2.07 20.11 -1.87
C HIS A 66 2.39 18.73 -2.47
N VAL A 67 1.55 17.73 -2.20
CA VAL A 67 1.72 16.36 -2.70
C VAL A 67 1.54 16.32 -4.22
N CYS A 68 0.49 16.92 -4.76
CA CYS A 68 0.23 16.86 -6.20
C CYS A 68 1.25 17.64 -7.05
N ASN A 69 1.94 18.63 -6.48
CA ASN A 69 3.05 19.33 -7.15
C ASN A 69 4.33 18.48 -7.30
N LEU A 70 4.42 17.32 -6.66
CA LEU A 70 5.54 16.39 -6.82
C LEU A 70 5.44 15.58 -8.12
N PHE A 71 4.27 15.56 -8.76
CA PHE A 71 4.01 14.84 -9.99
C PHE A 71 4.33 15.66 -11.23
N LEU A 72 4.64 14.97 -12.34
CA LEU A 72 4.70 15.57 -13.67
C LEU A 72 3.32 16.12 -14.09
N PRO A 73 3.25 17.11 -15.00
CA PRO A 73 2.00 17.81 -15.34
C PRO A 73 0.80 16.90 -15.61
N ASP A 74 1.00 15.81 -16.36
CA ASP A 74 -0.08 14.89 -16.73
C ASP A 74 -0.62 14.10 -15.52
N LEU A 75 0.26 13.74 -14.56
CA LEU A 75 -0.11 13.01 -13.34
C LEU A 75 -0.62 13.95 -12.24
N LYS A 76 -0.15 15.19 -12.23
CA LYS A 76 -0.57 16.22 -11.27
C LYS A 76 -2.07 16.47 -11.34
N GLU A 77 -2.64 16.58 -12.54
CA GLU A 77 -4.07 16.82 -12.70
C GLU A 77 -4.90 15.64 -12.15
N ILE A 78 -4.47 14.41 -12.42
CA ILE A 78 -5.10 13.20 -11.88
C ILE A 78 -5.06 13.24 -10.34
N CYS A 79 -3.90 13.53 -9.76
CA CYS A 79 -3.76 13.69 -8.32
C CYS A 79 -4.70 14.76 -7.76
N LEU A 80 -4.77 15.95 -8.36
CA LEU A 80 -5.64 17.02 -7.89
C LEU A 80 -7.13 16.62 -7.91
N GLN A 81 -7.52 15.79 -8.87
CA GLN A 81 -8.88 15.29 -8.99
C GLN A 81 -9.21 14.20 -7.98
N SER A 82 -8.29 13.26 -7.71
CA SER A 82 -8.54 12.09 -6.85
C SER A 82 -8.15 12.29 -5.38
N TYR A 83 -7.26 13.25 -5.05
CA TYR A 83 -6.57 13.31 -3.75
C TYR A 83 -7.51 13.28 -2.54
N GLU A 84 -8.61 14.03 -2.59
CA GLU A 84 -9.53 14.07 -1.46
C GLU A 84 -10.30 12.77 -1.28
N ASP A 85 -10.67 12.11 -2.38
CA ASP A 85 -11.33 10.80 -2.35
C ASP A 85 -10.36 9.73 -1.86
N ASP A 86 -9.09 9.80 -2.27
CA ASP A 86 -8.02 8.92 -1.79
C ASP A 86 -7.80 9.06 -0.28
N VAL A 87 -7.77 10.31 0.21
CA VAL A 87 -7.67 10.60 1.65
C VAL A 87 -8.91 10.07 2.38
N ASP A 88 -10.10 10.33 1.86
CA ASP A 88 -11.35 9.88 2.48
C ASP A 88 -11.42 8.36 2.61
N PHE A 89 -11.01 7.64 1.56
CA PHE A 89 -10.96 6.20 1.53
C PHE A 89 -9.98 5.63 2.56
N VAL A 90 -8.74 6.13 2.59
CA VAL A 90 -7.71 5.63 3.52
C VAL A 90 -8.09 5.83 4.99
N TYR A 91 -8.84 6.88 5.33
CA TYR A 91 -9.34 7.09 6.70
C TYR A 91 -10.59 6.26 7.03
N ALA A 92 -11.34 5.80 6.04
CA ALA A 92 -12.50 4.93 6.23
C ALA A 92 -12.12 3.44 6.36
N GLU A 93 -10.97 3.05 5.79
CA GLU A 93 -10.50 1.67 5.73
C GLU A 93 -9.59 1.26 6.92
N ASP A 94 -9.51 -0.05 7.14
CA ASP A 94 -8.64 -0.68 8.13
C ASP A 94 -7.15 -0.51 7.80
N ASP A 95 -6.32 -0.39 8.83
CA ASP A 95 -4.87 -0.14 8.68
C ASP A 95 -4.10 -1.36 8.15
N ASP A 96 -4.70 -2.55 8.17
CA ASP A 96 -4.10 -3.79 7.69
C ASP A 96 -4.11 -3.91 6.15
N LYS A 97 -5.01 -3.21 5.46
CA LYS A 97 -5.09 -3.25 3.99
C LYS A 97 -3.84 -2.67 3.34
N THR A 98 -3.26 -3.37 2.38
CA THR A 98 -2.10 -2.89 1.64
C THR A 98 -2.47 -1.73 0.70
N VAL A 99 -1.47 -0.92 0.32
CA VAL A 99 -1.64 0.17 -0.65
C VAL A 99 -2.19 -0.34 -1.98
N ALA A 100 -1.73 -1.52 -2.41
CA ALA A 100 -2.20 -2.15 -3.65
C ALA A 100 -3.68 -2.54 -3.58
N GLU A 101 -4.10 -3.19 -2.50
CA GLU A 101 -5.52 -3.57 -2.28
C GLU A 101 -6.41 -2.33 -2.26
N MET A 102 -6.00 -1.27 -1.55
CA MET A 102 -6.74 -0.01 -1.51
C MET A 102 -6.92 0.59 -2.92
N CYS A 103 -5.85 0.61 -3.72
CA CYS A 103 -5.91 1.15 -5.08
C CYS A 103 -6.73 0.30 -6.06
N LEU A 104 -6.80 -1.01 -5.82
CA LEU A 104 -7.68 -1.92 -6.56
C LEU A 104 -9.15 -1.74 -6.16
N ASP A 105 -9.42 -1.58 -4.86
CA ASP A 105 -10.77 -1.35 -4.31
C ASP A 105 -11.36 -0.03 -4.84
N MET A 106 -10.54 1.02 -4.91
CA MET A 106 -10.90 2.31 -5.52
C MET A 106 -10.99 2.25 -7.05
N LYS A 107 -10.64 1.12 -7.67
CA LYS A 107 -10.60 0.91 -9.12
C LYS A 107 -9.68 1.89 -9.87
N GLN A 108 -8.69 2.44 -9.18
CA GLN A 108 -7.67 3.29 -9.79
C GLN A 108 -6.51 2.46 -10.37
N CYS A 109 -6.36 1.23 -9.89
CA CYS A 109 -5.55 0.18 -10.50
C CYS A 109 -6.44 -0.95 -11.02
N THR A 110 -5.98 -1.64 -12.05
CA THR A 110 -6.49 -2.96 -12.43
C THR A 110 -5.52 -4.06 -11.96
N SER A 111 -6.05 -5.27 -11.70
CA SER A 111 -5.19 -6.41 -11.40
C SER A 111 -4.53 -6.88 -12.69
N LYS A 112 -3.21 -7.10 -12.66
CA LYS A 112 -2.49 -7.68 -13.78
C LYS A 112 -3.08 -9.06 -14.11
N LYS A 113 -3.70 -9.21 -15.28
CA LYS A 113 -4.06 -10.52 -15.80
C LYS A 113 -2.79 -11.20 -16.30
N ASN A 114 -2.41 -12.31 -15.66
CA ASN A 114 -1.39 -13.21 -16.17
C ASN A 114 -1.84 -13.88 -17.47
#